data_AF-A0A0R3WLJ2-F1
#
_entry.id   AF-A0A0R3WLJ2-F1
#
_cell.length_a   1.000
_cell.length_b   1.000
_cell.length_c   1.000
_cell.angle_alpha   90.00
_cell.angle_beta   90.00
_cell.angle_gamma   90.00
#
_symmetry.space_group_name_H-M   'P 1'
#
loop_
_entity.id
_entity.type
_entity.pdbx_description
1 polymer ?
#
loop_
_entity_poly.entity_id
_entity_poly.type
_entity_poly.pdbx_seq_one_letter_code
_entity_poly.pdbx_strand_id
1 'polypeptide(L)'
;MNSKIIHLLTALLTAFLLFLAVGYNGWICNGNVFTGDCRHMEYMRIVGGLLLTSGILICLAALIIIVALIRCADWIDFVVVFVVILSTIFSAAGVFYYYNNTHTWSPFIASIAMTISFVLTAFLLIDVISQRVKST
;
A
#
# COMPACT_ATOMS: atom_id res chain seq x y z
N MET A 1 -23.80 0.37 3.30
CA MET A 1 -22.50 0.31 4.02
C MET A 1 -21.78 1.62 3.77
N ASN A 2 -21.29 2.33 4.80
CA ASN A 2 -20.62 3.63 4.61
C ASN A 2 -19.35 3.43 3.78
N SER A 3 -19.20 4.17 2.67
CA SER A 3 -18.04 4.02 1.77
C SER A 3 -16.70 4.18 2.51
N LYS A 4 -16.66 5.11 3.47
CA LYS A 4 -15.50 5.34 4.37
C LYS A 4 -15.09 4.10 5.18
N ILE A 5 -16.03 3.24 5.58
CA ILE A 5 -15.73 1.99 6.30
C ILE A 5 -15.09 0.97 5.35
N ILE A 6 -15.52 0.93 4.08
CA ILE A 6 -14.95 0.02 3.07
C ILE A 6 -13.50 0.43 2.76
N HIS A 7 -13.26 1.73 2.59
CA HIS A 7 -11.91 2.28 2.39
C HIS A 7 -11.00 1.96 3.57
N LEU A 8 -11.50 2.12 4.80
CA LEU A 8 -10.76 1.78 6.02
C LEU A 8 -10.39 0.29 6.06
N LEU A 9 -11.37 -0.60 5.83
CA LEU A 9 -11.15 -2.05 5.88
C LEU A 9 -10.14 -2.50 4.82
N THR A 10 -10.23 -1.92 3.63
CA THR A 10 -9.33 -2.21 2.51
C THR A 10 -7.93 -1.66 2.77
N ALA A 11 -7.79 -0.46 3.34
CA ALA A 11 -6.49 0.10 3.74
C ALA A 11 -5.80 -0.76 4.82
N LEU A 12 -6.55 -1.25 5.81
CA LEU A 12 -6.05 -2.18 6.83
C LEU A 12 -5.61 -3.51 6.23
N LEU A 13 -6.39 -4.08 5.30
CA LEU A 13 -6.04 -5.30 4.61
C LEU A 13 -4.76 -5.14 3.79
N THR A 14 -4.62 -4.03 3.07
CA THR A 14 -3.41 -3.68 2.31
C THR A 14 -2.20 -3.54 3.24
N ALA A 15 -2.34 -2.84 4.37
CA ALA A 15 -1.28 -2.71 5.37
C ALA A 15 -0.81 -4.08 5.85
N PHE A 16 -1.75 -4.93 6.23
CA PHE A 16 -1.48 -6.27 6.72
C PHE A 16 -0.71 -7.09 5.68
N LEU A 17 -1.13 -7.04 4.41
CA LEU A 17 -0.46 -7.75 3.33
C LEU A 17 0.95 -7.21 3.04
N LEU A 18 1.17 -5.90 3.12
CA LEU A 18 2.50 -5.30 2.94
C LEU A 18 3.46 -5.72 4.07
N PHE A 19 3.00 -5.69 5.33
CA PHE A 19 3.80 -6.18 6.45
C PHE A 19 4.06 -7.68 6.37
N LEU A 20 3.05 -8.46 5.96
CA LEU A 20 3.19 -9.89 5.73
C LEU A 20 4.22 -10.16 4.63
N ALA A 21 4.18 -9.42 3.51
CA ALA A 21 5.16 -9.54 2.43
C ALA A 21 6.59 -9.33 2.94
N VAL A 22 6.80 -8.31 3.77
CA VAL A 22 8.11 -7.99 4.36
C VAL A 22 8.58 -9.09 5.33
N GLY A 23 7.67 -9.64 6.14
CA GLY A 23 7.99 -10.65 7.16
C GLY A 23 8.00 -12.10 6.68
N TYR A 24 7.42 -12.40 5.51
CA TYR A 24 7.27 -13.76 5.00
C TYR A 24 8.62 -14.36 4.58
N ASN A 25 8.94 -15.56 5.08
CA ASN A 25 10.18 -16.28 4.76
C ASN A 25 10.07 -17.08 3.44
N GLY A 26 9.62 -16.43 2.36
CA GLY A 26 9.45 -17.07 1.05
C GLY A 26 10.09 -16.31 -0.11
N TRP A 27 11.00 -15.39 0.19
CA TRP A 27 11.78 -14.71 -0.83
C TRP A 27 12.84 -15.66 -1.39
N ILE A 28 13.34 -15.36 -2.60
CA ILE A 28 14.30 -16.22 -3.34
C ILE A 28 15.60 -16.54 -2.58
N CYS A 29 15.84 -15.84 -1.48
CA CYS A 29 16.97 -16.00 -0.58
C CYS A 29 16.71 -16.97 0.60
N ASN A 30 15.66 -17.80 0.54
CA ASN A 30 15.29 -18.76 1.62
C ASN A 30 15.15 -18.09 3.01
N GLY A 31 14.67 -16.85 3.05
CA GLY A 31 14.51 -16.06 4.27
C GLY A 31 13.53 -14.90 4.08
N ASN A 32 13.41 -14.05 5.10
CA ASN A 32 12.70 -12.77 4.99
C ASN A 32 13.61 -11.68 4.41
N VAL A 33 13.00 -10.57 3.99
CA VAL A 33 13.68 -9.45 3.33
C VAL A 33 14.86 -8.86 4.13
N PHE A 34 14.83 -8.98 5.46
CA PHE A 34 15.84 -8.42 6.36
C PHE A 34 16.81 -9.44 6.97
N THR A 35 16.65 -10.74 6.69
CA THR A 35 17.38 -11.82 7.36
C THR A 35 18.17 -12.67 6.36
N GLY A 36 19.23 -13.32 6.83
CA GLY A 36 20.00 -14.30 6.06
C GLY A 36 20.65 -13.71 4.81
N ASP A 37 20.63 -14.48 3.72
CA ASP A 37 21.25 -14.12 2.45
C ASP A 37 20.55 -12.94 1.76
N CYS A 38 19.27 -12.67 2.08
CA CYS A 38 18.54 -11.50 1.57
C CYS A 38 19.16 -10.18 2.01
N ARG A 39 19.72 -10.11 3.22
CA ARG A 39 20.33 -8.88 3.75
C ARG A 39 21.58 -8.46 2.97
N HIS A 40 22.28 -9.42 2.39
CA HIS A 40 23.51 -9.17 1.63
C HIS A 40 23.22 -8.72 0.19
N MET A 41 21.97 -8.84 -0.26
CA MET A 41 21.52 -8.39 -1.57
C MET A 41 20.98 -6.96 -1.48
N GLU A 42 21.74 -6.01 -2.04
CA GLU A 42 21.40 -4.58 -1.97
C GLU A 42 20.00 -4.28 -2.53
N TYR A 43 19.62 -4.95 -3.63
CA TYR A 43 18.30 -4.77 -4.22
C TYR A 43 17.15 -5.24 -3.30
N MET A 44 17.34 -6.31 -2.52
CA MET A 44 16.33 -6.77 -1.56
C MET A 44 16.16 -5.79 -0.41
N ARG A 45 17.25 -5.17 0.05
CA ARG A 45 17.20 -4.14 1.08
C ARG A 45 16.43 -2.90 0.60
N ILE A 46 16.61 -2.52 -0.66
CA ILE A 46 15.87 -1.42 -1.30
C ILE A 46 14.37 -1.80 -1.38
N VAL A 47 14.04 -2.96 -1.95
CA VAL A 47 12.65 -3.44 -2.07
C VAL A 47 11.94 -3.52 -0.72
N GLY A 48 12.59 -4.09 0.29
CA GLY A 48 12.07 -4.15 1.66
C GLY A 48 11.83 -2.78 2.26
N GLY A 49 12.74 -1.83 2.03
CA GLY A 49 12.58 -0.44 2.43
C GLY A 49 11.36 0.21 1.77
N LEU A 50 11.18 0.06 0.45
CA LEU A 50 10.02 0.60 -0.27
C LEU A 50 8.69 -0.02 0.19
N LEU A 51 8.66 -1.32 0.46
CA LEU A 51 7.46 -1.99 0.96
C LEU A 51 7.11 -1.56 2.38
N LEU A 52 8.11 -1.38 3.24
CA LEU A 52 7.92 -0.84 4.59
C LEU A 52 7.41 0.60 4.58
N THR A 53 8.02 1.47 3.77
CA THR A 53 7.55 2.86 3.66
C THR A 53 6.14 2.93 3.11
N SER A 54 5.79 2.10 2.12
CA SER A 54 4.42 1.96 1.65
C SER A 54 3.47 1.47 2.75
N GLY A 55 3.84 0.43 3.51
CA GLY A 55 3.04 -0.06 4.63
C GLY A 55 2.82 1.00 5.72
N ILE A 56 3.82 1.82 6.01
CA ILE A 56 3.69 2.93 6.96
C ILE A 56 2.74 4.00 6.42
N LEU A 57 2.86 4.36 5.13
CA LEU A 57 1.98 5.34 4.49
C LEU A 57 0.51 4.88 4.48
N ILE A 58 0.25 3.61 4.19
CA ILE A 58 -1.12 3.07 4.18
C ILE A 58 -1.71 3.00 5.61
N CYS A 59 -0.89 2.71 6.64
CA CYS A 59 -1.30 2.84 8.04
C CYS A 59 -1.63 4.28 8.41
N LEU A 60 -0.84 5.23 7.93
CA LEU A 60 -1.09 6.66 8.13
C LEU A 60 -2.40 7.08 7.46
N ALA A 61 -2.66 6.62 6.24
CA ALA A 61 -3.93 6.84 5.55
C ALA A 61 -5.12 6.25 6.34
N ALA A 62 -5.00 5.03 6.87
CA ALA A 62 -6.03 4.42 7.70
C ALA A 62 -6.34 5.25 8.96
N LEU A 63 -5.31 5.76 9.64
CA LEU A 63 -5.47 6.68 10.78
C LEU A 63 -6.20 7.96 10.38
N ILE A 64 -5.84 8.56 9.24
CA ILE A 64 -6.49 9.78 8.75
C ILE A 64 -7.97 9.49 8.40
N ILE A 65 -8.30 8.33 7.82
CA ILE A 65 -9.69 7.91 7.55
C ILE A 65 -10.48 7.79 8.86
N ILE A 66 -9.88 7.24 9.92
CA ILE A 66 -10.52 7.17 11.25
C ILE A 66 -10.80 8.59 11.77
N VAL A 67 -9.85 9.51 11.64
CA VAL A 67 -10.05 10.91 12.02
C VAL A 67 -11.15 11.56 11.17
N ALA A 68 -11.22 11.26 9.87
CA ALA A 68 -12.27 11.75 8.97
C ALA A 68 -13.68 11.26 9.32
N LEU A 69 -13.80 10.10 9.99
CA LEU A 69 -15.08 9.60 10.51
C LEU A 69 -15.55 10.38 11.74
N ILE A 70 -14.62 10.95 12.52
CA ILE A 70 -14.90 11.70 13.74
C ILE A 70 -15.06 13.20 13.44
N ARG A 71 -14.22 13.73 12.54
CA ARG A 71 -14.20 15.13 12.12
C ARG A 71 -14.66 15.23 10.66
N CYS A 72 -15.85 15.80 10.45
CA CYS A 72 -16.38 16.15 9.13
C CYS A 72 -15.64 17.37 8.56
N ALA A 73 -14.38 17.22 8.17
CA ALA A 73 -13.62 18.25 7.48
C ALA A 73 -13.28 17.79 6.06
N ASP A 74 -13.79 18.52 5.06
CA ASP A 74 -13.71 18.15 3.64
C ASP A 74 -12.27 18.10 3.10
N TRP A 75 -11.34 18.80 3.76
CA TRP A 75 -9.92 18.79 3.39
C TRP A 75 -9.22 17.47 3.73
N ILE A 76 -9.76 16.70 4.68
CA ILE A 76 -9.16 15.43 5.11
C ILE A 76 -9.24 14.40 3.98
N ASP A 77 -10.34 14.37 3.24
CA ASP A 77 -10.54 13.40 2.16
C ASP A 77 -9.48 13.61 1.04
N PHE A 78 -9.09 14.85 0.74
CA PHE A 78 -7.99 15.14 -0.21
C PHE A 78 -6.62 14.63 0.27
N VAL A 79 -6.33 14.82 1.56
CA VAL A 79 -5.06 14.36 2.15
C VAL A 79 -4.97 12.84 2.13
N VAL A 80 -6.05 12.13 2.44
CA VAL A 80 -6.11 10.66 2.38
C VAL A 80 -5.77 10.17 0.97
N VAL A 81 -6.42 10.72 -0.05
CA VAL A 81 -6.17 10.33 -1.45
C VAL A 81 -4.70 10.51 -1.82
N PHE A 82 -4.11 11.63 -1.46
CA PHE A 82 -2.70 11.91 -1.76
C PHE A 82 -1.74 10.91 -1.10
N VAL A 83 -1.98 10.57 0.18
CA VAL A 83 -1.16 9.60 0.91
C VAL A 83 -1.29 8.19 0.32
N VAL A 84 -2.50 7.77 -0.07
CA VAL A 84 -2.73 6.45 -0.67
C VAL A 84 -2.09 6.36 -2.07
N ILE A 85 -2.12 7.42 -2.86
CA ILE A 85 -1.44 7.48 -4.16
C ILE A 85 0.07 7.28 -3.96
N LEU A 86 0.69 8.02 -3.03
CA LEU A 86 2.11 7.86 -2.73
C LEU A 86 2.42 6.43 -2.29
N SER A 87 1.64 5.87 -1.37
CA SER A 87 1.78 4.48 -0.92
C SER A 87 1.76 3.50 -2.10
N THR A 88 0.84 3.70 -3.04
CA THR A 88 0.69 2.86 -4.22
C THR A 88 1.90 2.97 -5.16
N ILE A 89 2.42 4.18 -5.37
CA ILE A 89 3.64 4.41 -6.18
C ILE A 89 4.85 3.71 -5.54
N PHE A 90 5.05 3.85 -4.23
CA PHE A 90 6.13 3.17 -3.51
C PHE A 90 6.00 1.64 -3.57
N SER A 91 4.79 1.11 -3.40
CA SER A 91 4.54 -0.34 -3.53
C SER A 91 4.84 -0.83 -4.95
N ALA A 92 4.39 -0.10 -5.97
CA ALA A 92 4.65 -0.44 -7.36
C ALA A 92 6.15 -0.39 -7.69
N ALA A 93 6.84 0.67 -7.25
CA ALA A 93 8.28 0.81 -7.44
C ALA A 93 9.06 -0.34 -6.80
N GLY A 94 8.67 -0.80 -5.61
CA GLY A 94 9.28 -1.97 -4.96
C GLY A 94 9.11 -3.25 -5.79
N VAL A 95 7.93 -3.48 -6.37
CA VAL A 95 7.64 -4.65 -7.22
C VAL A 95 8.40 -4.59 -8.54
N PHE A 96 8.42 -3.44 -9.22
CA PHE A 96 9.15 -3.27 -10.47
C PHE A 96 10.66 -3.43 -10.28
N TYR A 97 11.21 -2.87 -9.21
CA TYR A 97 12.64 -2.98 -8.91
C TYR A 97 13.04 -4.42 -8.57
N TYR A 98 12.15 -5.16 -7.89
CA TYR A 98 12.32 -6.59 -7.66
C TYR A 98 12.34 -7.39 -8.97
N TYR A 99 11.33 -7.16 -9.83
CA TYR A 99 11.20 -7.87 -11.11
C TYR A 99 12.39 -7.62 -12.03
N ASN A 100 12.87 -6.38 -12.10
CA ASN A 100 14.00 -6.00 -12.95
C ASN A 100 15.30 -6.73 -12.55
N ASN A 101 15.51 -7.01 -11.26
CA ASN A 101 16.74 -7.64 -10.78
C ASN A 101 16.67 -9.17 -10.73
N THR A 102 15.48 -9.75 -10.59
CA THR A 102 15.33 -11.19 -10.38
C THR A 102 14.74 -11.91 -11.59
N HIS A 103 14.17 -11.17 -12.56
CA HIS A 103 13.41 -11.67 -13.71
C HIS A 103 12.33 -12.72 -13.37
N THR A 104 11.99 -12.85 -12.09
CA THR A 104 11.07 -13.86 -11.56
C THR A 104 9.88 -13.14 -10.95
N TRP A 105 8.68 -13.66 -11.24
CA TRP A 105 7.41 -13.18 -10.69
C TRP A 105 7.22 -13.60 -9.21
N SER A 106 8.31 -13.65 -8.45
CA SER A 106 8.40 -14.47 -7.23
C SER A 106 7.62 -13.96 -6.00
N PRO A 107 7.33 -12.66 -5.77
CA PRO A 107 6.56 -12.30 -4.60
C PRO A 107 5.09 -12.12 -5.02
N PHE A 108 4.39 -13.24 -5.11
CA PHE A 108 2.94 -13.30 -5.34
C PHE A 108 2.16 -12.42 -4.35
N ILE A 109 2.67 -12.27 -3.12
CA ILE A 109 2.08 -11.42 -2.07
C ILE A 109 2.26 -9.93 -2.39
N ALA A 110 3.38 -9.52 -3.00
CA ALA A 110 3.62 -8.12 -3.35
C ALA A 110 2.79 -7.68 -4.57
N SER A 111 2.55 -8.58 -5.54
CA SER A 111 1.65 -8.30 -6.67
C SER A 111 0.19 -8.20 -6.23
N ILE A 112 -0.24 -9.04 -5.27
CA ILE A 112 -1.57 -8.94 -4.65
C ILE A 112 -1.71 -7.62 -3.87
N ALA A 113 -0.71 -7.24 -3.06
CA ALA A 113 -0.74 -5.97 -2.33
C ALA A 113 -0.79 -4.75 -3.28
N MET A 114 -0.07 -4.81 -4.39
CA MET A 114 -0.09 -3.77 -5.43
C MET A 114 -1.46 -3.67 -6.12
N THR A 115 -2.07 -4.80 -6.50
CA THR A 115 -3.40 -4.79 -7.15
C THR A 115 -4.48 -4.28 -6.20
N ILE A 116 -4.45 -4.67 -4.93
CA ILE A 116 -5.39 -4.16 -3.91
C ILE A 116 -5.19 -2.64 -3.70
N SER A 117 -3.94 -2.17 -3.61
CA SER A 117 -3.64 -0.73 -3.49
C SER A 117 -4.11 0.08 -4.70
N PHE A 118 -4.01 -0.49 -5.89
CA PHE A 118 -4.49 0.13 -7.12
C PHE A 118 -6.02 0.23 -7.15
N VAL A 119 -6.71 -0.85 -6.79
CA VAL A 119 -8.17 -0.88 -6.68
C VAL A 119 -8.66 0.11 -5.61
N LEU A 120 -7.97 0.21 -4.48
CA LEU A 120 -8.26 1.18 -3.42
C LEU A 120 -8.14 2.62 -3.93
N THR A 121 -7.06 2.93 -4.65
CA THR A 121 -6.84 4.25 -5.25
C THR A 121 -7.95 4.61 -6.23
N ALA A 122 -8.37 3.65 -7.07
CA ALA A 122 -9.46 3.85 -8.03
C ALA A 122 -10.81 4.15 -7.33
N PHE A 123 -11.15 3.39 -6.28
CA PHE A 123 -12.38 3.64 -5.53
C PHE A 123 -12.37 4.99 -4.82
N LEU A 124 -11.25 5.38 -4.20
CA LEU A 124 -11.13 6.70 -3.55
C LEU A 124 -11.28 7.85 -4.54
N LEU A 125 -10.70 7.73 -5.75
CA LEU A 125 -10.88 8.72 -6.82
C LEU A 125 -12.34 8.83 -7.24
N ILE A 126 -13.02 7.70 -7.45
CA ILE A 126 -14.43 7.68 -7.83
C ILE A 126 -15.30 8.35 -6.75
N ASP A 127 -15.03 8.10 -5.47
CA ASP A 127 -15.80 8.69 -4.38
C ASP A 127 -15.61 10.21 -4.29
N VAL A 128 -14.38 10.71 -4.41
CA VAL A 128 -14.11 12.15 -4.41
C VAL A 128 -14.76 12.83 -5.61
N ILE A 129 -14.66 12.22 -6.80
CA ILE A 129 -15.31 12.75 -8.00
C ILE A 129 -16.84 12.72 -7.84
N SER A 130 -17.41 11.64 -7.31
CA SER A 130 -18.86 11.52 -7.09
C SER A 130 -19.38 12.53 -6.06
N GLN A 131 -18.65 12.74 -4.96
CA GLN A 131 -18.97 13.80 -3.99
C GLN A 131 -18.90 15.20 -4.62
N ARG A 132 -17.93 15.46 -5.49
CA ARG A 132 -17.82 16.73 -6.23
C ARG A 132 -18.97 16.93 -7.21
N VAL A 133 -19.36 15.89 -7.96
CA VAL A 133 -20.49 15.92 -8.91
C VAL A 133 -21.81 16.13 -8.18
N LYS A 134 -21.99 15.56 -6.98
CA LYS A 134 -23.22 15.72 -6.19
C LYS A 134 -23.34 17.06 -5.46
N SER A 135 -22.25 17.83 -5.40
CA SER A 135 -22.19 19.17 -4.80
C SER A 135 -22.34 20.31 -5.82
N THR A 136 -22.51 19.99 -7.11
CA THR A 136 -22.82 20.94 -8.20
C THR A 136 -24.29 20.78 -8.58
#